data_AF-A0A496ZQ67-F1
#
_entry.id   AF-A0A496ZQ67-F1
#
_cell.length_a   1.000
_cell.length_b   1.000
_cell.length_c   1.000
_cell.angle_alpha   90.00
_cell.angle_beta   90.00
_cell.angle_gamma   90.00
#
_symmetry.space_group_name_H-M   'P 1'
#
loop_
_entity.id
_entity.type
_entity.pdbx_description
1 polymer ?
#
loop_
_entity_poly.entity_id
_entity_poly.type
_entity_poly.pdbx_seq_one_letter_code
_entity_poly.pdbx_strand_id
1 'polypeptide(L)'
;AVLGTPAIRCNDFVGRISYLEEQEHKYGLTYGFKPNQFDNMVKKITELLNTPNLKQEWQKRRQKMLSEKIDVTAFMVWFVENYPESVKIMKENPDETQKQFL
;
A
#
# COMPACT_ATOMS: atom_id res chain seq x y z
N ALA A 1 1.50 -5.73 5.19
CA ALA A 1 0.86 -5.27 3.95
C ALA A 1 1.75 -5.47 2.71
N VAL A 2 2.76 -4.62 2.47
CA VAL A 2 3.59 -4.64 1.24
C VAL A 2 4.39 -5.94 1.05
N LEU A 3 4.69 -6.67 2.14
CA LEU A 3 5.33 -8.00 2.07
C LEU A 3 4.37 -9.14 1.68
N GLY A 4 3.07 -8.86 1.53
CA GLY A 4 2.05 -9.88 1.24
C GLY A 4 1.71 -10.74 2.46
N THR A 5 1.65 -10.07 3.61
CA THR A 5 1.19 -10.62 4.89
C THR A 5 0.11 -9.68 5.45
N PRO A 6 -1.01 -10.22 5.99
CA PRO A 6 -2.02 -9.42 6.67
C PRO A 6 -1.40 -8.57 7.76
N ALA A 7 -1.76 -7.28 7.81
CA ALA A 7 -1.36 -6.41 8.91
C ALA A 7 -2.59 -5.96 9.68
N ILE A 8 -2.55 -6.19 10.98
CA ILE A 8 -3.58 -5.74 11.91
C ILE A 8 -2.95 -4.69 12.81
N ARG A 9 -3.68 -3.59 13.03
CA ARG A 9 -3.26 -2.48 13.89
C ARG A 9 -4.37 -2.14 14.88
N CYS A 10 -3.98 -1.84 16.11
CA CYS A 10 -4.87 -1.34 17.14
C CYS A 10 -4.34 0.00 17.67
N ASN A 11 -5.06 1.10 17.42
CA ASN A 11 -4.71 2.43 17.94
C ASN A 11 -5.84 3.45 17.70
N ASP A 12 -5.75 4.60 18.38
CA ASP A 12 -6.72 5.70 18.26
C ASP A 12 -6.60 6.51 16.95
N PHE A 13 -5.59 6.23 16.11
CA PHE A 13 -5.41 6.87 14.80
C PHE A 13 -6.18 6.18 13.68
N VAL A 14 -6.85 5.05 13.93
CA VAL A 14 -7.70 4.39 12.94
C VAL A 14 -8.80 5.34 12.45
N GLY A 15 -8.87 5.52 11.12
CA GLY A 15 -9.76 6.48 10.45
C GLY A 15 -9.32 7.94 10.54
N ARG A 16 -8.09 8.23 11.03
CA ARG A 16 -7.55 9.59 11.14
C ARG A 16 -6.32 9.85 10.27
N ILE A 17 -5.73 8.81 9.69
CA ILE A 17 -4.51 8.87 8.87
C ILE A 17 -4.77 8.33 7.47
N SER A 18 -4.52 9.13 6.44
CA SER A 18 -4.88 8.80 5.05
C SER A 18 -3.98 7.75 4.39
N TYR A 19 -2.71 7.64 4.80
CA TYR A 19 -1.73 6.82 4.08
C TYR A 19 -1.99 5.30 4.13
N LEU A 20 -2.85 4.83 5.05
CA LEU A 20 -3.26 3.42 5.14
C LEU A 20 -4.66 3.16 4.56
N GLU A 21 -5.45 4.19 4.30
CA GLU A 21 -6.85 4.05 3.85
C GLU A 21 -6.92 3.26 2.54
N GLU A 22 -6.01 3.49 1.61
CA GLU A 22 -5.98 2.76 0.34
C GLU A 22 -5.62 1.27 0.54
N GLN A 23 -4.60 0.97 1.37
CA GLN A 23 -4.22 -0.42 1.67
C GLN A 23 -5.32 -1.18 2.40
N GLU A 24 -6.09 -0.48 3.23
CA GLU A 24 -7.19 -1.04 4.02
C GLU A 24 -8.45 -1.24 3.16
N HIS A 25 -8.96 -0.18 2.55
CA HIS A 25 -10.28 -0.18 1.93
C HIS A 25 -10.26 -0.58 0.45
N LYS A 26 -9.20 -0.28 -0.30
CA LYS A 26 -9.10 -0.62 -1.72
C LYS A 26 -8.48 -2.00 -1.94
N TYR A 27 -7.40 -2.32 -1.23
CA TYR A 27 -6.66 -3.56 -1.45
C TYR A 27 -6.91 -4.65 -0.39
N GLY A 28 -7.55 -4.32 0.75
CA GLY A 28 -7.84 -5.29 1.80
C GLY A 28 -6.58 -5.96 2.37
N LEU A 29 -5.47 -5.22 2.44
CA LEU A 29 -4.16 -5.70 2.91
C LEU A 29 -3.95 -5.45 4.40
N THR A 30 -4.66 -4.47 4.96
CA THR A 30 -4.58 -4.05 6.36
C THR A 30 -5.96 -3.97 7.01
N TYR A 31 -6.00 -4.06 8.34
CA TYR A 31 -7.21 -3.84 9.12
C TYR A 31 -6.89 -2.99 10.36
N GLY A 32 -7.59 -1.87 10.53
CA GLY A 32 -7.49 -0.99 11.68
C GLY A 32 -8.61 -1.19 12.68
N PHE A 33 -8.27 -1.23 13.97
CA PHE A 33 -9.21 -1.29 15.08
C PHE A 33 -8.89 -0.21 16.11
N LYS A 34 -9.90 0.50 16.60
CA LYS A 34 -9.73 1.36 17.78
C LYS A 34 -9.60 0.48 19.04
N PRO A 35 -9.02 0.99 20.15
CA PRO A 35 -8.88 0.23 21.39
C PRO A 35 -10.21 -0.34 21.90
N ASN A 36 -11.31 0.41 21.77
CA ASN A 36 -12.65 -0.05 22.14
C ASN A 36 -13.26 -1.11 21.19
N GLN A 37 -12.55 -1.48 20.12
CA GLN A 37 -12.94 -2.51 19.15
C GLN A 37 -12.06 -3.77 19.25
N PHE A 38 -11.37 -3.96 20.38
CA PHE A 38 -10.45 -5.08 20.58
C PHE A 38 -11.09 -6.46 20.29
N ASP A 39 -12.33 -6.69 20.72
CA ASP A 39 -13.03 -7.94 20.43
C ASP A 39 -13.24 -8.18 18.93
N ASN A 40 -13.48 -7.11 18.16
CA ASN A 40 -13.59 -7.20 16.70
C ASN A 40 -12.23 -7.50 16.05
N MET A 41 -11.15 -6.97 16.62
CA MET A 41 -9.79 -7.30 16.18
C MET A 41 -9.51 -8.79 16.39
N VAL A 42 -9.81 -9.33 17.57
CA VAL A 42 -9.61 -10.76 17.88
C VAL A 42 -10.43 -11.63 16.93
N LYS A 43 -11.70 -11.29 16.68
CA LYS A 43 -12.54 -11.99 15.70
C LYS A 43 -11.89 -12.01 14.30
N LYS A 44 -11.37 -10.87 13.84
CA LYS A 44 -10.69 -10.79 12.53
C LYS A 44 -9.41 -11.62 12.50
N ILE A 45 -8.61 -11.64 13.57
CA ILE A 45 -7.42 -12.50 13.66
C ILE A 45 -7.82 -13.98 13.50
N THR A 46 -8.83 -14.42 14.24
CA THR A 46 -9.32 -15.79 14.18
C THR A 46 -9.86 -16.14 12.78
N GLU A 47 -10.60 -15.23 12.14
CA GLU A 47 -11.06 -15.39 10.75
C GLU A 47 -9.88 -15.59 9.78
N LEU A 48 -8.85 -14.75 9.88
CA LEU A 48 -7.68 -14.84 9.00
C LEU A 48 -6.91 -16.14 9.23
N LEU A 49 -6.70 -16.55 10.49
CA LEU A 49 -6.00 -17.80 10.81
C LEU A 49 -6.74 -19.03 10.28
N ASN A 50 -8.06 -18.98 10.20
CA ASN A 50 -8.89 -20.06 9.65
C ASN A 50 -9.11 -19.97 8.13
N THR A 51 -8.58 -18.94 7.46
CA THR A 51 -8.74 -18.77 6.02
C THR A 51 -7.80 -19.72 5.26
N PRO A 52 -8.32 -20.67 4.46
CA PRO A 52 -7.48 -21.55 3.66
C PRO A 52 -6.65 -20.75 2.65
N ASN A 53 -5.39 -21.14 2.44
CA ASN A 53 -4.49 -20.50 1.49
C ASN A 53 -4.31 -18.98 1.70
N LEU A 54 -4.49 -18.47 2.93
CA LEU A 54 -4.39 -17.05 3.27
C LEU A 54 -3.15 -16.37 2.68
N LYS A 55 -2.00 -17.04 2.74
CA LYS A 55 -0.74 -16.52 2.20
C LYS A 55 -0.83 -16.26 0.69
N GLN A 56 -1.41 -17.19 -0.08
CA GLN A 56 -1.56 -17.03 -1.53
C GLN A 56 -2.52 -15.89 -1.86
N GLU A 57 -3.63 -15.80 -1.13
CA GLU A 57 -4.60 -14.70 -1.29
C GLU A 57 -3.96 -13.34 -1.01
N TRP A 58 -3.16 -13.22 0.04
CA TRP A 58 -2.45 -11.98 0.32
C TRP A 58 -1.37 -11.62 -0.69
N GLN A 59 -0.71 -12.63 -1.29
CA GLN A 59 0.21 -12.38 -2.40
C GLN A 59 -0.52 -11.82 -3.63
N LYS A 60 -1.73 -12.31 -3.94
CA LYS A 60 -2.55 -11.75 -5.03
C LYS A 60 -2.96 -10.30 -4.77
N ARG A 61 -3.44 -10.00 -3.55
CA ARG A 61 -3.79 -8.62 -3.16
C ARG A 61 -2.58 -7.69 -3.23
N ARG A 62 -1.41 -8.16 -2.78
CA ARG A 62 -0.15 -7.42 -2.88
C ARG A 62 0.21 -7.15 -4.34
N GLN A 63 0.13 -8.16 -5.20
CA GLN A 63 0.45 -8.01 -6.62
C GLN A 63 -0.46 -6.98 -7.29
N LYS A 64 -1.77 -7.05 -7.03
CA LYS A 64 -2.73 -6.04 -7.50
C LYS A 64 -2.39 -4.63 -7.03
N MET A 65 -2.05 -4.48 -5.74
CA MET A 65 -1.62 -3.18 -5.22
C MET A 65 -0.37 -2.68 -5.96
N LEU A 66 0.68 -3.51 -6.07
CA LEU A 66 1.94 -3.12 -6.69
C LEU A 66 1.78 -2.78 -8.18
N SER A 67 0.94 -3.49 -8.93
CA SER A 67 0.69 -3.20 -10.35
C SER A 67 -0.07 -1.90 -10.61
N GLU A 68 -0.60 -1.25 -9.56
CA GLU A 68 -1.30 0.03 -9.65
C GLU A 68 -0.48 1.18 -9.02
N LYS A 69 0.81 0.94 -8.74
CA LYS A 69 1.72 1.93 -8.15
C LYS A 69 2.92 2.14 -9.04
N ILE A 70 3.44 3.36 -8.99
CA ILE A 70 4.67 3.76 -9.64
C ILE A 70 5.84 2.85 -9.26
N ASP A 71 6.63 2.45 -10.25
CA ASP A 71 7.98 1.92 -10.06
C ASP A 71 8.94 3.05 -9.67
N VAL A 72 9.07 3.23 -8.35
CA VAL A 72 9.98 4.23 -7.77
C VAL A 72 11.44 3.96 -8.15
N THR A 73 11.81 2.70 -8.41
CA THR A 73 13.20 2.37 -8.78
C THR A 73 13.50 2.92 -10.16
N ALA A 74 12.63 2.64 -11.14
CA ALA A 74 12.75 3.15 -12.50
C ALA A 74 12.75 4.68 -12.52
N PHE A 75 11.86 5.31 -11.74
CA PHE A 75 11.82 6.76 -11.58
C PHE A 75 13.15 7.32 -11.06
N MET A 76 13.72 6.74 -9.99
CA MET A 76 14.96 7.24 -9.39
C MET A 76 16.16 7.08 -10.31
N VAL A 77 16.25 5.95 -11.03
CA VAL A 77 17.30 5.72 -12.05
C VAL A 77 17.20 6.79 -13.14
N TRP A 78 16.02 6.95 -13.74
CA TRP A 78 15.79 7.99 -14.75
C TRP A 78 16.14 9.38 -14.23
N PHE A 79 15.71 9.72 -13.02
CA PHE A 79 15.90 11.04 -12.44
C PHE A 79 17.39 11.38 -12.28
N VAL A 80 18.20 10.43 -11.80
CA VAL A 80 19.64 10.64 -11.57
C VAL A 80 20.41 10.60 -12.89
N GLU A 81 20.13 9.65 -13.78
CA GLU A 81 20.84 9.51 -15.06
C GLU A 81 20.59 10.69 -16.01
N ASN A 82 19.42 11.33 -15.92
CA ASN A 82 19.04 12.45 -16.79
C ASN A 82 19.20 13.82 -16.11
N TYR A 83 19.87 13.89 -14.96
CA TYR A 83 20.14 15.17 -14.30
C TYR A 83 21.10 16.04 -15.16
N PRO A 84 20.88 17.36 -15.29
CA PRO A 84 19.85 18.18 -14.62
C PRO A 84 18.51 18.27 -15.37
N GLU A 85 18.40 17.74 -16.60
CA GLU A 85 17.21 17.89 -17.45
C GLU A 85 15.98 17.23 -16.82
N SER A 86 16.14 16.10 -16.14
CA SER A 86 15.08 15.43 -15.36
C SER A 86 14.39 16.37 -14.36
N VAL A 87 15.14 17.28 -13.73
CA VAL A 87 14.60 18.28 -12.80
C VAL A 87 13.71 19.28 -13.53
N LYS A 88 14.10 19.70 -14.74
CA LYS A 88 13.33 20.64 -15.55
C LYS A 88 12.03 19.98 -16.03
N ILE A 89 12.13 18.78 -16.60
CA ILE A 89 10.98 17.98 -17.05
C ILE A 89 9.98 17.76 -15.91
N MET A 90 10.47 17.36 -14.73
CA MET A 90 9.62 17.10 -13.56
C MET A 90 8.92 18.37 -13.06
N LYS A 91 9.57 19.54 -13.16
CA LYS A 91 8.96 20.83 -12.77
C LYS A 91 7.91 21.31 -13.77
N GLU A 92 8.14 21.11 -15.06
CA GLU A 92 7.24 21.54 -16.12
C GLU A 92 6.00 20.64 -16.21
N ASN A 93 6.17 19.31 -16.09
CA ASN A 93 5.10 18.34 -16.31
C ASN A 93 5.11 17.20 -15.26
N PRO A 94 4.88 17.48 -13.96
CA PRO A 94 5.04 16.49 -12.89
C PRO A 94 4.12 15.28 -13.04
N ASP A 95 2.84 15.49 -13.33
CA ASP A 95 1.86 14.40 -13.43
C ASP A 95 2.14 13.48 -14.62
N GLU A 96 2.43 14.07 -15.79
CA GLU A 96 2.72 13.30 -17.00
C GLU A 96 4.05 12.53 -16.89
N THR A 97 5.04 13.13 -16.22
CA THR A 97 6.32 12.46 -15.94
C THR A 97 6.11 11.26 -15.02
N GLN A 98 5.33 11.40 -13.94
CA GLN A 98 5.05 10.30 -13.02
C GLN A 98 4.32 9.13 -13.69
N LYS A 99 3.40 9.40 -14.64
CA LYS A 99 2.66 8.35 -15.36
C LYS A 99 3.55 7.42 -16.19
N GLN A 100 4.74 7.87 -16.60
CA GLN A 100 5.68 7.05 -17.37
C GLN A 100 6.26 5.88 -16.56
N PHE A 101 6.08 5.91 -15.24
CA PHE A 101 6.59 4.90 -14.32
C PHE A 101 5.47 4.09 -13.65
N LEU A 102 4.21 4.26 -14.08
CA LEU A 102 3.06 3.46 -13.60
C LEU A 102 2.99 2.08 -14.26
#